data_AF-A0A2C1YQ62-F1
#
_entry.id   AF-A0A2C1YQ62-F1
#
_cell.length_a   1.000
_cell.length_b   1.000
_cell.length_c   1.000
_cell.angle_alpha   90.00
_cell.angle_beta   90.00
_cell.angle_gamma   90.00
#
_symmetry.space_group_name_H-M   'P 1'
#
loop_
_entity.id
_entity.type
_entity.pdbx_description
1 polymer ?
#
loop_
_entity_poly.entity_id
_entity_poly.type
_entity_poly.pdbx_seq_one_letter_code
_entity_poly.pdbx_strand_id
1 'polypeptide(L)'
;MNIYEKLPVEFLIRFYNEIIKNIEKGILTKNMYYELGIIISVASRRGISLDQPSDFNEVINQQALNDLSQTEHVGSECGSQIA
;
A
#
# COMPACT_ATOMS: atom_id res chain seq x y z
N MET A 1 -2.83 -9.41 12.45
CA MET A 1 -3.85 -8.41 12.86
C MET A 1 -3.17 -7.05 12.86
N ASN A 2 -3.65 -6.09 12.06
CA ASN A 2 -3.05 -4.75 11.98
C ASN A 2 -3.49 -3.89 13.19
N ILE A 3 -2.63 -2.99 13.68
CA ILE A 3 -2.95 -1.99 14.72
C ILE A 3 -4.22 -1.18 14.41
N TYR A 4 -4.48 -0.82 13.15
CA TYR A 4 -5.64 -0.03 12.75
C TYR A 4 -6.98 -0.75 13.04
N GLU A 5 -6.99 -2.09 13.02
CA GLU A 5 -8.16 -2.92 13.34
C GLU A 5 -8.61 -2.76 14.80
N LYS A 6 -7.69 -2.38 15.68
CA LYS A 6 -7.94 -2.21 17.12
C LYS A 6 -8.16 -0.75 17.52
N LEU A 7 -7.85 0.19 16.63
CA LEU A 7 -8.01 1.61 16.94
C LEU A 7 -9.49 1.99 17.04
N PRO A 8 -9.87 2.86 17.99
CA PRO A 8 -11.15 3.55 17.95
C PRO A 8 -11.31 4.32 16.65
N VAL A 9 -12.56 4.46 16.20
CA VAL A 9 -12.90 5.12 14.92
C VAL A 9 -12.33 6.54 14.84
N GLU A 10 -12.39 7.30 15.92
CA GLU A 10 -11.87 8.67 15.96
C GLU A 10 -10.37 8.73 15.65
N PHE A 11 -9.57 7.83 16.22
CA PHE A 11 -8.14 7.77 15.95
C PHE A 11 -7.87 7.35 14.50
N LEU A 12 -8.62 6.37 13.98
CA LEU A 12 -8.48 5.93 12.59
C LEU A 12 -8.70 7.10 11.61
N ILE A 13 -9.72 7.93 11.85
CA ILE A 13 -10.01 9.13 11.04
C ILE A 13 -8.92 10.19 11.20
N ARG A 14 -8.42 10.41 12.42
CA ARG A 14 -7.31 11.36 12.67
C ARG A 14 -6.04 10.96 11.92
N PHE A 15 -5.69 9.67 11.91
CA PHE A 15 -4.55 9.17 11.15
C PHE A 15 -4.74 9.35 9.64
N TYR A 16 -5.92 9.00 9.12
CA TYR A 16 -6.27 9.25 7.72
C TYR A 16 -6.02 10.72 7.34
N ASN A 17 -6.57 11.67 8.10
CA ASN A 17 -6.45 13.10 7.82
C ASN A 17 -4.99 13.58 7.83
N GLU A 18 -4.18 13.11 8.79
CA GLU A 18 -2.77 13.51 8.86
C GLU A 18 -1.97 12.96 7.68
N ILE A 19 -2.28 11.73 7.21
CA ILE A 19 -1.66 11.19 6.01
C ILE A 19 -2.05 12.02 4.79
N ILE A 20 -3.33 12.31 4.56
CA ILE A 20 -3.78 13.16 3.45
C ILE A 20 -3.09 14.52 3.45
N LYS A 21 -3.00 15.18 4.61
CA LYS A 21 -2.29 16.45 4.76
C LYS A 21 -0.81 16.35 4.40
N ASN A 22 -0.17 15.21 4.66
CA ASN A 22 1.21 14.98 4.28
C ASN A 22 1.37 14.74 2.76
N ILE A 23 0.35 14.19 2.09
CA ILE A 23 0.28 14.12 0.61
C ILE A 23 0.23 15.51 0.02
N GLU A 24 -0.70 16.35 0.50
CA GLU A 24 -0.88 17.72 0.02
C GLU A 24 0.40 18.57 0.18
N LYS A 25 1.21 18.28 1.20
CA LYS A 25 2.48 18.95 1.46
C LYS A 25 3.67 18.35 0.71
N GLY A 26 3.50 17.23 0.00
CA GLY A 26 4.58 16.52 -0.67
C GLY A 26 5.62 15.89 0.27
N ILE A 27 5.28 15.70 1.56
CA ILE A 27 6.14 15.09 2.59
C ILE A 27 5.99 13.56 2.61
N LEU A 28 5.01 13.07 1.86
CA LEU A 28 4.59 11.68 1.88
C LEU A 28 5.66 10.72 1.32
N THR A 29 5.80 9.57 1.97
CA THR A 29 6.60 8.44 1.47
C THR A 29 5.70 7.32 0.95
N LYS A 30 6.26 6.43 0.13
CA LYS A 30 5.55 5.24 -0.39
C LYS A 30 4.93 4.37 0.71
N ASN A 31 5.60 4.25 1.86
CA ASN A 31 5.10 3.50 3.01
C ASN A 31 3.80 4.09 3.56
N MET A 32 3.61 5.40 3.46
CA MET A 32 2.37 6.04 3.91
C MET A 32 1.20 5.77 2.95
N TYR A 33 1.42 5.54 1.64
CA TYR A 33 0.37 5.03 0.74
C TYR A 33 -0.10 3.65 1.16
N TYR A 34 0.81 2.78 1.61
CA TYR A 34 0.44 1.48 2.16
C TYR A 34 -0.40 1.60 3.42
N GLU A 35 0.05 2.40 4.39
CA GLU A 35 -0.71 2.63 5.61
C GLU A 35 -2.09 3.22 5.31
N LEU A 36 -2.16 4.17 4.37
CA LEU A 36 -3.42 4.75 3.90
C LEU A 36 -4.37 3.69 3.34
N GLY A 37 -3.86 2.79 2.49
CA GLY A 37 -4.64 1.67 1.95
C GLY A 37 -5.20 0.76 3.04
N ILE A 38 -4.43 0.49 4.09
CA ILE A 38 -4.91 -0.33 5.20
C ILE A 38 -5.95 0.43 6.03
N ILE A 39 -5.75 1.72 6.29
CA ILE A 39 -6.73 2.56 7.00
C ILE A 39 -8.07 2.61 6.25
N ILE A 40 -8.05 2.83 4.94
CA ILE A 40 -9.25 2.85 4.09
C ILE A 40 -9.94 1.48 4.11
N SER A 41 -9.18 0.39 4.00
CA SER A 41 -9.73 -0.98 4.09
C SER A 41 -10.43 -1.25 5.42
N VAL A 42 -9.81 -0.85 6.53
CA VAL A 42 -10.38 -0.99 7.89
C VAL A 42 -11.62 -0.11 8.05
N ALA A 43 -11.58 1.13 7.59
CA ALA A 43 -12.71 2.05 7.63
C ALA A 43 -13.91 1.52 6.85
N SER A 44 -13.68 1.00 5.64
CA SER A 44 -14.71 0.39 4.80
C SER A 44 -15.39 -0.80 5.49
N ARG A 45 -14.62 -1.70 6.11
CA ARG A 45 -15.17 -2.83 6.89
C ARG A 45 -16.02 -2.38 8.09
N ARG A 46 -15.80 -1.16 8.59
CA ARG A 46 -16.56 -0.55 9.69
C ARG A 46 -17.71 0.33 9.20
N GLY A 47 -17.99 0.37 7.90
CA GLY A 47 -19.05 1.17 7.30
C GLY A 47 -18.72 2.65 7.13
N ILE A 48 -17.43 3.00 7.15
CA ILE A 48 -16.95 4.38 6.99
C ILE A 48 -16.34 4.52 5.59
N SER A 49 -16.85 5.46 4.81
CA SER A 49 -16.28 5.81 3.51
C SER A 49 -15.19 6.86 3.69
N LEU A 50 -13.99 6.57 3.18
CA LEU A 50 -12.86 7.49 3.12
C LEU A 50 -12.38 7.57 1.67
N ASP A 51 -12.04 8.77 1.22
CA ASP A 51 -11.60 9.00 -0.15
C ASP A 51 -10.14 8.57 -0.35
N GLN A 52 -9.80 8.32 -1.61
CA GLN A 52 -8.42 8.01 -2.01
C GLN A 52 -7.83 9.22 -2.75
N PRO A 53 -6.54 9.53 -2.53
CA PRO A 53 -5.80 10.46 -3.37
C PRO A 53 -5.85 10.05 -4.84
N SER A 54 -5.84 11.01 -5.76
CA SER A 54 -5.93 10.74 -7.20
C SER A 54 -4.79 9.88 -7.75
N ASP A 55 -3.61 9.98 -7.14
CA ASP A 55 -2.40 9.24 -7.50
C ASP A 55 -2.23 7.93 -6.72
N PHE A 56 -3.18 7.58 -5.85
CA PHE A 56 -3.12 6.40 -4.98
C PHE A 56 -2.88 5.10 -5.76
N ASN A 57 -3.66 4.90 -6.82
CA ASN A 57 -3.54 3.71 -7.66
C ASN A 57 -2.23 3.71 -8.45
N GLU A 58 -1.67 4.86 -8.81
CA GLU A 58 -0.40 4.92 -9.53
C GLU A 58 0.77 4.45 -8.64
N VAL A 59 0.83 4.93 -7.39
CA VAL A 59 1.91 4.60 -6.46
C VAL A 59 1.86 3.14 -5.98
N ILE A 60 0.65 2.61 -5.75
CA ILE A 60 0.46 1.22 -5.33
C ILE A 60 0.62 0.25 -6.50
N ASN A 61 0.10 0.57 -7.70
CA ASN A 61 0.29 -0.29 -8.88
C ASN A 61 1.75 -0.36 -9.32
N GLN A 62 2.52 0.73 -9.16
CA GLN A 62 3.97 0.70 -9.42
C GLN A 62 4.72 -0.30 -8.54
N GLN A 63 4.30 -0.55 -7.28
CA GLN A 63 4.93 -1.61 -6.50
C GLN A 63 4.47 -2.99 -6.97
N ALA A 64 3.18 -3.22 -7.22
CA ALA A 64 2.75 -4.53 -7.71
C ALA A 64 3.50 -4.91 -9.01
N LEU A 65 3.75 -3.94 -9.89
CA LEU A 65 4.59 -4.11 -11.09
C LEU A 65 6.08 -4.30 -10.77
N ASN A 66 6.63 -3.57 -9.80
CA ASN A 66 8.03 -3.73 -9.39
C ASN A 66 8.28 -5.01 -8.60
N ASP A 67 7.32 -5.53 -7.85
CA ASP A 67 7.41 -6.81 -7.14
C ASP A 67 7.30 -7.97 -8.13
N LEU A 68 6.44 -7.84 -9.15
CA LEU A 68 6.34 -8.83 -10.25
C LEU A 68 7.60 -8.84 -11.13
N SER A 69 8.17 -7.68 -11.46
CA SER A 69 9.38 -7.60 -12.30
C SER A 69 10.65 -8.09 -11.62
N GLN A 70 10.68 -8.17 -10.29
CA GLN A 70 11.79 -8.77 -9.52
C GLN A 70 11.65 -10.29 -9.34
N THR A 71 10.54 -10.89 -9.77
CA THR A 71 10.30 -12.34 -9.63
C THR A 71 10.69 -13.14 -10.89
N GLU A 72 11.00 -12.49 -12.02
CA GLU A 72 11.32 -13.16 -13.29
C GLU A 72 12.83 -13.33 -13.58
N HIS A 73 13.70 -13.15 -12.59
CA HIS A 73 15.12 -13.49 -12.69
C HIS A 73 15.55 -14.51 -11.63
N VAL A 74 14.95 -15.71 -11.68
CA VAL A 74 15.71 -16.93 -11.37
C VAL A 74 15.90 -17.65 -12.70
N GLY A 75 17.11 -17.50 -13.23
CA GLY A 75 17.54 -18.03 -14.51
C GLY A 75 17.27 -19.53 -14.63
N SER A 76 16.59 -19.87 -15.72
CA SER A 76 16.75 -21.14 -16.39
C SER A 76 18.21 -21.26 -16.86
N GLU A 77 19.00 -22.11 -16.20
CA GLU A 77 20.13 -22.77 -16.86
C GLU A 77 19.80 -24.26 -16.97
N CYS A 78 19.18 -24.60 -18.10
CA CYS A 78 19.23 -25.94 -18.66
C CYS A 78 20.65 -26.17 -19.19
N GLY A 79 21.42 -27.02 -18.51
CA GLY A 79 22.74 -27.46 -18.96
C GLY A 79 22.80 -28.97 -19.03
N SER A 80 22.40 -29.53 -20.18
CA SER A 80 22.61 -30.94 -20.51
C SER A 80 24.10 -31.24 -20.66
N GLN A 81 24.60 -32.27 -19.96
CA GLN A 81 25.77 -33.05 -20.38
C GLN A 81 25.83 -34.34 -19.56
N ILE A 82 25.36 -35.44 -20.14
CA ILE A 82 25.85 -36.78 -19.82
C ILE A 82 26.60 -37.26 -21.07
N ALA A 83 27.89 -37.53 -20.89
CA ALA A 83 28.75 -38.23 -21.83
C ALA A 83 29.03 -39.63 -21.28
#